data_AF-A0A382ZY94-F1
#
_entry.id   AF-A0A382ZY94-F1
#
_cell.length_a   1.000
_cell.length_b   1.000
_cell.length_c   1.000
_cell.angle_alpha   90.00
_cell.angle_beta   90.00
_cell.angle_gamma   90.00
#
_symmetry.space_group_name_H-M   'P 1'
#
loop_
_entity.id
_entity.type
_entity.pdbx_description
1 polymer ?
#
loop_
_entity_poly.entity_id
_entity_poly.type
_entity_poly.pdbx_seq_one_letter_code
_entity_poly.pdbx_strand_id
1 'polypeptide(L)' 'MILLEFSMSPMDKGESVSEYVSRSLKIIDESGVPYRLNPMGTVLEGEFDEVIGV' A
#
# COMPACT_ATOMS: atom_id res chain seq x y z
N MET A 1 -12.84 0.23 -13.10
CA MET A 1 -11.52 -0.35 -12.79
C MET A 1 -10.40 0.64 -13.05
N ILE A 2 -9.53 0.84 -12.05
CA ILE A 2 -8.40 1.76 -12.06
C ILE A 2 -7.16 1.10 -11.46
N LEU A 3 -5.99 1.69 -11.72
CA LEU A 3 -4.75 1.39 -11.02
C LEU A 3 -4.43 2.56 -10.08
N LEU A 4 -4.20 2.26 -8.80
CA LEU A 4 -3.81 3.23 -7.79
C LEU A 4 -2.43 2.86 -7.25
N GLU A 5 -1.49 3.80 -7.26
CA GLU A 5 -0.19 3.63 -6.61
C GLU A 5 -0.20 4.26 -5.22
N PHE A 6 0.04 3.44 -4.20
CA PHE A 6 0.18 3.83 -2.81
C PHE A 6 1.64 3.79 -2.38
N SER A 7 2.13 4.87 -1.79
CA SER A 7 3.43 4.91 -1.13
C SER A 7 3.29 5.60 0.23
N MET A 8 3.99 5.06 1.23
CA MET A 8 4.01 5.64 2.58
C MET A 8 5.45 5.74 3.04
N SER A 9 5.86 6.96 3.34
CA SER A 9 7.22 7.28 3.80
C SER A 9 7.11 7.91 5.19
N PRO A 10 7.40 7.15 6.26
CA PRO A 10 7.30 7.68 7.60
C PRO A 10 8.42 8.69 7.84
N MET A 11 8.05 9.90 8.27
CA MET A 11 9.01 10.94 8.64
C MET A 11 9.55 10.68 10.05
N ASP A 12 10.80 11.07 10.28
CA ASP A 12 11.48 11.02 11.60
C ASP A 12 11.62 9.62 12.21
N LYS A 13 11.60 8.55 11.40
CA LYS A 13 11.75 7.15 11.86
C LYS A 13 13.12 6.51 11.58
N GLY A 14 14.09 7.31 11.15
CA GLY A 14 15.41 6.82 10.73
C GLY A 14 15.39 6.17 9.35
N GLU A 15 16.49 5.48 9.00
CA GLU A 15 16.68 4.91 7.65
C GLU A 15 15.88 3.62 7.43
N SER A 16 15.76 2.79 8.47
CA SER A 16 15.04 1.52 8.38
C SER A 16 13.57 1.73 8.69
N VAL A 17 12.74 1.71 7.65
CA VAL A 17 11.30 1.97 7.74
C VAL A 17 10.44 0.73 7.41
N SER A 18 11.06 -0.44 7.27
CA SER A 18 10.40 -1.67 6.83
C SER A 18 9.25 -2.12 7.73
N GLU A 19 9.33 -1.91 9.04
CA GLU A 19 8.26 -2.22 10.00
C GLU A 19 6.99 -1.40 9.74
N TYR A 20 7.16 -0.13 9.36
CA TYR A 20 6.02 0.75 9.04
C TYR A 20 5.39 0.35 7.71
N VAL A 21 6.22 0.05 6.70
CA VAL A 21 5.77 -0.40 5.38
C VAL A 21 5.04 -1.74 5.48
N SER A 22 5.57 -2.70 6.25
CA SER A 22 4.94 -4.01 6.42
C SER A 22 3.57 -3.93 7.09
N ARG A 23 3.38 -2.97 8.01
CA ARG A 23 2.07 -2.70 8.62
C ARG A 23 1.06 -2.20 7.59
N SER A 24 1.43 -1.29 6.70
CA SER A 24 0.55 -0.83 5.61
C SER A 24 0.22 -1.96 4.63
N LEU A 25 1.21 -2.77 4.26
CA LEU A 25 1.00 -3.93 3.40
C LEU A 25 0.03 -4.94 4.00
N LYS A 26 0.09 -5.16 5.32
CA LYS A 26 -0.84 -6.03 6.01
C LYS A 26 -2.30 -5.56 5.88
N ILE A 27 -2.55 -4.25 5.96
CA ILE A 27 -3.89 -3.67 5.76
C ILE A 27 -4.37 -3.91 4.32
N ILE A 28 -3.48 -3.69 3.34
CA ILE A 28 -3.78 -3.93 1.92
C ILE A 28 -4.05 -5.42 1.66
N ASP A 29 -3.30 -6.32 2.28
CA ASP A 29 -3.47 -7.76 2.15
C ASP A 29 -4.80 -8.23 2.76
N GLU A 30 -5.17 -7.69 3.93
CA GLU A 30 -6.43 -7.99 4.62
C GLU A 30 -7.67 -7.43 3.91
N SER A 31 -7.53 -6.41 3.04
CA SER A 31 -8.65 -5.84 2.27
C SER A 31 -9.14 -6.76 1.15
N GLY A 32 -8.31 -7.70 0.69
CA GLY A 32 -8.60 -8.60 -0.43
C GLY A 32 -8.54 -7.93 -1.81
N VAL A 33 -8.19 -6.65 -1.89
CA VAL A 33 -8.01 -5.93 -3.16
C VAL A 33 -6.73 -6.46 -3.85
N PRO A 34 -6.77 -6.84 -5.13
CA PRO A 34 -5.59 -7.23 -5.88
C PRO A 34 -4.50 -6.16 -5.83
N TYR A 35 -3.29 -6.54 -5.40
CA TYR A 35 -2.18 -5.62 -5.30
C TYR A 35 -0.83 -6.22 -5.73
N ARG A 36 0.12 -5.34 -6.03
CA ARG A 36 1.51 -5.69 -6.31
C ARG A 36 2.46 -4.71 -5.62
N LEU A 37 3.28 -5.24 -4.71
CA LEU A 37 4.39 -4.51 -4.11
C LEU A 37 5.54 -4.35 -5.12
N ASN A 38 6.13 -3.17 -5.14
CA ASN A 38 7.35 -2.85 -5.88
C ASN A 38 8.31 -2.03 -4.98
N PRO A 39 9.56 -1.74 -5.42
CA PRO A 39 10.53 -1.04 -4.58
C PRO A 39 10.16 0.39 -4.17
N MET A 40 9.26 1.06 -4.92
CA MET A 40 8.88 2.47 -4.71
C MET A 40 7.47 2.64 -4.12
N GLY A 41 6.67 1.57 -4.08
CA GLY A 41 5.27 1.64 -3.66
C GLY A 41 4.52 0.33 -3.85
N THR A 42 3.21 0.39 -3.67
CA THR A 42 2.28 -0.72 -3.84
C THR A 42 1.19 -0.30 -4.82
N VAL A 43 0.98 -1.09 -5.87
CA VAL A 43 -0.07 -0.82 -6.86
C VAL A 43 -1.29 -1.66 -6.52
N LEU A 44 -2.46 -1.03 -6.41
CA LEU A 44 -3.76 -1.68 -6.23
C LEU A 44 -4.56 -1.61 -7.55
N GLU A 45 -5.30 -2.67 -7.85
CA GLU A 45 -6.18 -2.77 -9.02
C GLU A 45 -7.61 -3.12 -8.58
N GLY A 46 -8.58 -2.28 -8.94
CA GLY A 46 -9.98 -2.48 -8.56
C GLY A 46 -10.89 -1.33 -8.97
N GLU A 47 -12.13 -1.34 -8.48
CA GLU A 47 -13.02 -0.18 -8.59
C GLU A 47 -12.60 0.96 -7.66
N PHE A 48 -13.00 2.19 -8.00
CA PHE A 48 -12.57 3.38 -7.26
C PHE A 48 -12.86 3.29 -5.75
N ASP A 49 -14.09 2.88 -5.40
CA ASP A 49 -14.52 2.76 -4.00
C ASP A 49 -13.79 1.61 -3.27
N GLU A 50 -13.40 0.56 -3.99
CA GLU A 50 -12.64 -0.57 -3.43
C GLU A 50 -11.22 -0.15 -3.07
N VAL A 51 -10.50 0.50 -4.00
CA VAL A 51 -9.09 0.87 -3.79
C VAL A 51 -8.90 2.06 -2.85
N ILE A 52 -9.89 2.96 -2.73
CA ILE A 52 -9.88 4.09 -1.77
C ILE A 52 -10.40 3.68 -0.39
N GLY A 53 -11.18 2.61 -0.31
CA GLY A 53 -11.75 2.11 0.95
C GLY A 53 -10.77 1.29 1.82
N VAL A 54 -9.58 0.99 1.31
CA VAL A 54 -8.48 0.30 2.02
C VAL A 54 -7.84 1.21 3.06
#